data_AF-A0A8S3YIK9-F1
#
_entry.id   AF-A0A8S3YIK9-F1
#
_cell.length_a   1.000
_cell.length_b   1.000
_cell.length_c   1.000
_cell.angle_alpha   90.00
_cell.angle_beta   90.00
_cell.angle_gamma   90.00
#
_symmetry.space_group_name_H-M   'P 1'
#
loop_
_entity.id
_entity.type
_entity.pdbx_description
1 polymer ?
#
loop_
_entity_poly.entity_id
_entity_poly.type
_entity_poly.pdbx_seq_one_letter_code
_entity_poly.pdbx_strand_id
1 'polypeptide(L)'
;MRCQFSIMRCQSSIISCHFSIMRCQFSIMRCQFTILGCQFSILGCPFSILGRQFGILGCQFSIMRYQFSIMRCQFSIVRCHFSILGCQFSILACQFSILG
;
A
#
# COMPACT_ATOMS: atom_id res chain seq x y z
N MET A 1 33.89 6.71 9.92
CA MET A 1 32.73 6.71 10.86
C MET A 1 31.44 7.26 10.25
N ARG A 2 31.44 8.44 9.60
CA ARG A 2 30.21 9.02 8.99
C ARG A 2 29.57 8.12 7.92
N CYS A 3 30.37 7.52 7.03
CA CYS A 3 29.86 6.61 5.99
C CYS A 3 29.28 5.29 6.53
N GLN A 4 29.84 4.73 7.61
CA GLN A 4 29.25 3.53 8.23
C GLN A 4 27.89 3.84 8.87
N PHE A 5 27.77 5.01 9.52
CA PHE A 5 26.52 5.42 10.15
C PHE A 5 25.42 5.75 9.11
N SER A 6 25.79 6.30 7.94
CA SER A 6 24.85 6.52 6.84
C SER A 6 24.38 5.21 6.22
N ILE A 7 25.27 4.24 6.00
CA ILE A 7 24.91 2.90 5.49
C ILE A 7 23.94 2.20 6.45
N MET A 8 24.23 2.22 7.76
CA MET A 8 23.34 1.62 8.78
C MET A 8 21.95 2.26 8.78
N ARG A 9 21.87 3.59 8.65
CA ARG A 9 20.58 4.29 8.52
C ARG A 9 19.82 3.89 7.26
N CYS A 10 20.53 3.74 6.15
CA CYS A 10 19.95 3.32 4.87
C CYS A 10 19.45 1.88 4.92
N GLN A 11 20.15 0.98 5.58
CA GLN A 11 19.67 -0.40 5.77
C GLN A 11 18.40 -0.43 6.63
N SER A 12 18.38 0.34 7.72
CA SER A 12 17.20 0.46 8.59
C SER A 12 15.98 1.05 7.84
N SER A 13 16.18 2.07 7.02
CA SER A 13 15.09 2.65 6.22
C SER A 13 14.58 1.70 5.14
N ILE A 14 15.46 0.93 4.49
CA ILE A 14 15.07 -0.11 3.53
C ILE A 14 14.21 -1.18 4.21
N ILE A 15 14.62 -1.67 5.38
CA ILE A 15 13.84 -2.65 6.17
C ILE A 15 12.46 -2.08 6.53
N SER A 16 12.41 -0.83 7.01
CA SER A 16 11.16 -0.14 7.33
C SER A 16 10.23 -0.03 6.11
N CYS A 17 10.80 0.32 4.95
CA CYS A 17 10.07 0.36 3.67
C CYS A 17 9.54 -1.01 3.26
N HIS A 18 10.28 -2.09 3.53
CA HIS A 18 9.81 -3.43 3.21
C HIS A 18 8.60 -3.82 4.08
N PHE A 19 8.66 -3.52 5.38
CA PHE A 19 7.52 -3.73 6.29
C PHE A 19 6.29 -2.89 5.91
N SER A 20 6.48 -1.65 5.48
CA SER A 20 5.36 -0.80 5.05
C SER A 20 4.72 -1.31 3.76
N ILE A 21 5.51 -1.82 2.81
CA ILE A 21 5.01 -2.48 1.60
C ILE A 21 4.18 -3.71 1.95
N MET A 22 4.69 -4.58 2.83
CA MET A 22 3.96 -5.77 3.29
C MET A 22 2.62 -5.40 3.93
N ARG A 23 2.59 -4.38 4.81
CA ARG A 23 1.34 -3.87 5.40
C ARG A 23 0.36 -3.36 4.36
N CYS A 24 0.86 -2.63 3.35
CA CYS A 24 0.03 -2.14 2.25
C CYS A 24 -0.57 -3.31 1.46
N GLN A 25 0.21 -4.35 1.15
CA GLN A 25 -0.29 -5.54 0.46
C GLN A 25 -1.38 -6.27 1.25
N PHE A 26 -1.21 -6.45 2.57
CA PHE A 26 -2.26 -7.03 3.42
C PHE A 26 -3.52 -6.17 3.46
N SER A 27 -3.38 -4.84 3.51
CA SER A 27 -4.52 -3.92 3.45
C SER A 27 -5.28 -4.04 2.13
N ILE A 28 -4.56 -4.13 1.00
CA ILE A 28 -5.15 -4.33 -0.33
C ILE A 28 -5.93 -5.64 -0.39
N MET A 29 -5.36 -6.76 0.08
CA MET A 29 -6.06 -8.05 0.12
C MET A 29 -7.35 -7.96 0.94
N ARG A 30 -7.30 -7.34 2.13
CA ARG A 30 -8.50 -7.15 2.97
C ARG A 30 -9.58 -6.33 2.25
N CYS A 31 -9.18 -5.26 1.55
CA CYS A 31 -10.10 -4.44 0.76
C CYS A 31 -10.72 -5.24 -0.41
N GLN A 32 -9.96 -6.13 -1.06
CA GLN A 32 -10.50 -6.98 -2.12
C GLN A 32 -11.54 -7.97 -1.58
N PHE A 33 -11.29 -8.58 -0.42
CA PHE A 33 -12.28 -9.46 0.22
C PHE A 33 -13.56 -8.72 0.60
N THR A 34 -13.47 -7.49 1.11
CA THR A 34 -14.68 -6.70 1.43
C THR A 34 -15.47 -6.31 0.18
N ILE A 35 -14.79 -5.98 -0.92
CA ILE A 35 -15.43 -5.71 -2.22
C ILE A 35 -16.19 -6.95 -2.70
N LEU A 36 -15.56 -8.14 -2.66
CA LEU A 36 -16.21 -9.40 -3.00
C LEU A 36 -17.45 -9.66 -2.14
N GLY A 37 -17.36 -9.45 -0.83
CA GLY A 37 -18.50 -9.57 0.08
C GLY A 37 -19.67 -8.63 -0.27
N CYS A 38 -19.38 -7.38 -0.64
CA CYS A 38 -20.40 -6.45 -1.15
C CYS A 38 -21.00 -6.90 -2.49
N GLN A 39 -20.23 -7.51 -3.38
CA GLN A 39 -20.76 -8.06 -4.64
C GLN A 39 -21.71 -9.24 -4.37
N PHE A 40 -21.34 -10.14 -3.46
CA PHE A 40 -22.21 -11.25 -3.06
C PHE A 40 -23.50 -10.77 -2.37
N SER A 41 -23.43 -9.72 -1.53
CA SER A 41 -24.65 -9.18 -0.90
C SER A 41 -25.61 -8.59 -1.93
N ILE A 42 -25.10 -7.92 -2.96
CA ILE A 42 -25.91 -7.40 -4.08
C ILE A 42 -26.60 -8.55 -4.83
N LEU A 43 -25.91 -9.67 -5.06
CA LEU A 43 -26.43 -10.83 -5.78
C LEU A 43 -27.47 -11.63 -4.98
N GLY A 44 -27.31 -11.72 -3.64
CA GLY A 44 -28.08 -12.61 -2.77
C GLY A 44 -29.39 -12.05 -2.22
N CYS A 45 -29.66 -10.73 -2.30
CA CYS A 45 -30.92 -10.19 -1.80
C CYS A 45 -32.09 -10.63 -2.72
N PRO A 46 -33.25 -11.10 -2.22
CA PRO A 46 -34.56 -11.09 -2.91
C PRO A 46 -35.37 -9.80 -2.62
N PHE A 47 -36.56 -9.66 -3.23
CA PHE A 47 -37.38 -8.46 -3.47
C PHE A 47 -37.67 -7.46 -2.31
N SER A 48 -37.25 -6.20 -2.49
CA SER A 48 -37.97 -4.95 -2.13
C SER A 48 -37.28 -3.76 -2.83
N ILE A 49 -38.01 -2.94 -3.60
CA ILE A 49 -37.42 -2.08 -4.67
C ILE A 49 -36.66 -0.86 -4.10
N LEU A 50 -37.28 -0.10 -3.19
CA LEU A 50 -36.69 1.15 -2.67
C LEU A 50 -35.55 0.92 -1.67
N GLY A 51 -35.71 0.01 -0.71
CA GLY A 51 -34.65 -0.34 0.25
C GLY A 51 -33.41 -0.95 -0.41
N ARG A 52 -33.57 -1.74 -1.48
CA ARG A 52 -32.46 -2.26 -2.28
C ARG A 52 -31.68 -1.18 -3.00
N GLN A 53 -32.35 -0.19 -3.59
CA GLN A 53 -31.64 0.82 -4.38
C GLN A 53 -30.66 1.59 -3.49
N PHE A 54 -31.06 1.92 -2.27
CA PHE A 54 -30.17 2.48 -1.25
C PHE A 54 -29.08 1.48 -0.78
N GLY A 55 -29.41 0.20 -0.61
CA GLY A 55 -28.44 -0.83 -0.24
C GLY A 55 -27.35 -1.07 -1.31
N ILE A 56 -27.74 -1.10 -2.59
CA ILE A 56 -26.82 -1.23 -3.73
C ILE A 56 -25.95 0.02 -3.84
N LEU A 57 -26.54 1.21 -3.73
CA LEU A 57 -25.77 2.46 -3.70
C LEU A 57 -24.76 2.48 -2.55
N GLY A 58 -25.17 2.06 -1.34
CA GLY A 58 -24.29 1.93 -0.18
C GLY A 58 -23.13 0.96 -0.42
N CYS A 59 -23.40 -0.19 -1.05
CA CYS A 59 -22.37 -1.15 -1.45
C CYS A 59 -21.43 -0.57 -2.51
N GLN A 60 -21.94 0.13 -3.52
CA GLN A 60 -21.13 0.80 -4.54
C GLN A 60 -20.22 1.87 -3.93
N PHE A 61 -20.73 2.71 -3.02
CA PHE A 61 -19.93 3.68 -2.29
C PHE A 61 -18.86 3.01 -1.41
N SER A 62 -19.18 1.86 -0.81
CA SER A 62 -18.21 1.06 -0.06
C SER A 62 -17.08 0.57 -0.97
N ILE A 63 -17.42 -0.01 -2.12
CA ILE A 63 -16.46 -0.50 -3.12
C ILE A 63 -15.55 0.64 -3.59
N MET A 64 -16.12 1.81 -3.93
CA MET A 64 -15.35 3.00 -4.33
C MET A 64 -14.35 3.42 -3.24
N ARG A 65 -14.78 3.48 -1.97
CA ARG A 65 -13.88 3.81 -0.85
C ARG A 65 -12.72 2.83 -0.72
N TYR A 66 -12.98 1.54 -0.88
CA TYR A 66 -11.93 0.51 -0.83
C TYR A 66 -10.97 0.60 -2.01
N GLN A 67 -11.46 0.92 -3.22
CA GLN A 67 -10.59 1.17 -4.38
C GLN A 67 -9.65 2.36 -4.15
N PHE A 68 -10.16 3.46 -3.57
CA PHE A 68 -9.30 4.59 -3.17
C PHE A 68 -8.26 4.20 -2.12
N SER A 69 -8.63 3.34 -1.16
CA SER A 69 -7.69 2.82 -0.16
C SER A 69 -6.57 1.99 -0.80
N ILE A 70 -6.91 1.14 -1.78
CA ILE A 70 -5.94 0.35 -2.56
C ILE A 70 -5.00 1.28 -3.32
N MET A 71 -5.52 2.31 -3.99
CA MET A 71 -4.71 3.29 -4.72
C MET A 71 -3.73 4.01 -3.79
N ARG A 72 -4.17 4.43 -2.59
CA ARG A 72 -3.27 5.03 -1.58
C ARG A 72 -2.16 4.08 -1.14
N CYS A 73 -2.48 2.80 -0.93
CA CYS A 73 -1.49 1.79 -0.61
C CYS A 73 -0.46 1.63 -1.74
N GLN A 74 -0.90 1.61 -3.00
CA GLN A 74 0.00 1.55 -4.17
C GLN A 74 0.94 2.76 -4.23
N PHE A 75 0.43 3.98 -4.02
CA PHE A 75 1.29 5.18 -3.94
C PHE A 75 2.31 5.09 -2.81
N SER A 76 1.91 4.57 -1.65
CA SER A 76 2.83 4.34 -0.53
C SER A 76 3.95 3.35 -0.89
N ILE A 77 3.62 2.27 -1.60
CA ILE A 77 4.60 1.29 -2.10
C ILE A 77 5.59 1.96 -3.06
N VAL A 78 5.09 2.74 -4.01
CA VAL A 78 5.95 3.48 -4.97
C VAL A 78 6.89 4.43 -4.24
N ARG A 79 6.39 5.20 -3.26
CA ARG A 79 7.21 6.08 -2.44
C ARG A 79 8.31 5.32 -1.69
N CYS A 80 7.98 4.16 -1.13
CA CYS A 80 8.94 3.29 -0.45
C CYS A 80 10.03 2.80 -1.42
N HIS A 81 9.66 2.49 -2.67
CA HIS A 81 10.61 2.10 -3.71
C HIS A 81 11.61 3.22 -4.03
N PHE A 82 11.13 4.46 -4.17
CA PHE A 82 12.00 5.63 -4.37
C PHE A 82 12.94 5.87 -3.19
N SER A 83 12.47 5.71 -1.95
CA SER A 83 13.36 5.83 -0.78
C SER A 83 14.43 4.75 -0.73
N ILE A 84 14.12 3.52 -1.15
CA ILE A 84 15.11 2.43 -1.26
C ILE A 84 16.17 2.79 -2.30
N LEU A 85 15.77 3.27 -3.48
CA LEU A 85 16.70 3.74 -4.52
C LEU A 85 17.61 4.86 -3.99
N GLY A 86 17.05 5.87 -3.32
CA GLY A 86 17.84 6.95 -2.72
C GLY A 86 18.86 6.44 -1.69
N CYS A 87 18.47 5.46 -0.88
CA CYS A 87 19.38 4.79 0.05
C CYS A 87 20.50 4.05 -0.68
N GLN A 88 20.20 3.31 -1.77
CA GLN A 88 21.22 2.63 -2.58
C GLN A 88 22.23 3.62 -3.19
N PHE A 89 21.76 4.73 -3.76
CA PHE A 89 22.65 5.78 -4.27
C PHE A 89 23.55 6.36 -3.18
N SER A 90 23.01 6.60 -1.99
CA SER A 90 23.80 7.13 -0.87
C SER A 90 24.88 6.14 -0.38
N ILE A 91 24.60 4.84 -0.43
CA ILE A 91 25.57 3.78 -0.11
C ILE A 91 26.69 3.76 -1.17
N LEU A 92 26.33 3.78 -2.45
CA LEU A 92 27.28 3.85 -3.57
C LEU A 92 28.20 5.08 -3.46
N ALA A 93 27.62 6.26 -3.20
CA ALA A 93 28.39 7.49 -3.01
C ALA A 93 29.38 7.38 -1.84
N CYS A 94 28.98 6.74 -0.74
CA CYS A 94 29.85 6.46 0.40
C CYS A 94 30.96 5.45 0.05
N GLN A 95 30.71 4.48 -0.82
CA GLN A 95 31.72 3.52 -1.26
C GLN A 95 32.76 4.19 -2.15
N PHE A 96 32.33 5.03 -3.11
CA PHE A 96 33.24 5.81 -3.95
C PHE A 96 34.12 6.77 -3.13
N SER A 97 33.57 7.42 -2.10
CA SER A 97 34.35 8.33 -1.25
C SER A 97 35.34 7.66 -0.29
N ILE A 98 35.26 6.33 -0.14
CA ILE A 98 36.23 5.54 0.65
C ILE A 98 37.30 4.93 -0.26
N LEU A 99 36.97 4.62 -1.53
CA LEU A 99 37.91 4.05 -2.50
C LEU A 99 38.74 5.10 -3.26
N GLY A 100 38.24 6.33 -3.39
CA GLY A 100 38.99 7.47 -3.93
C GLY A 100 39.73 8.22 -2.84
#